data_AF-A0ABD1KYA3-F1
#
_entry.id   AF-A0ABD1KYA3-F1
#
_cell.length_a   1.000
_cell.length_b   1.000
_cell.length_c   1.000
_cell.angle_alpha   90.00
_cell.angle_beta   90.00
_cell.angle_gamma   90.00
#
_symmetry.space_group_name_H-M   'P 1'
#
loop_
_entity.id
_entity.type
_entity.pdbx_description
1 polymer ?
#
loop_
_entity_poly.entity_id
_entity_poly.type
_entity_poly.pdbx_seq_one_letter_code
_entity_poly.pdbx_strand_id
1 'polypeptide(L)'
;MMDSDLPPAHPYWPRNLSLPSYVPNDLSMKEILLSLFSVSGLLLLGTWTLTGRRVADDRLSSGRRLALCWFTVCTFIHGVIEGWFAAFYPIIASDQSLYSQLWKEYAKGDSRYIIADNFTVCMETVTACFWGPFSLWAVLAFLYNKPYRFVLQLIISLGQLYGAVLYFYTEHRDGYMHSEYGHPIYFWFYFVFMNVLWIVIPLTLIVDAWSQLSAAQALSDKGGKNKDD
;
A
#
# COMPACT_ATOMS: atom_id res chain seq x y z
N MET A 1 -13.25 36.34 -32.14
CA MET A 1 -13.11 34.88 -32.25
C MET A 1 -12.61 34.43 -30.89
N MET A 2 -13.53 34.14 -29.96
CA MET A 2 -13.18 33.55 -28.67
C MET A 2 -13.08 32.06 -28.92
N ASP A 3 -11.86 31.56 -29.11
CA ASP A 3 -11.65 30.12 -29.05
C ASP A 3 -12.15 29.64 -27.68
N SER A 4 -13.07 28.70 -27.71
CA SER A 4 -13.57 28.02 -26.54
C SER A 4 -12.42 27.21 -25.95
N ASP A 5 -11.68 27.78 -25.01
CA ASP A 5 -10.75 27.08 -24.11
C ASP A 5 -11.55 26.15 -23.19
N LEU A 6 -12.22 25.15 -23.77
CA LEU A 6 -12.76 24.05 -22.99
C LEU A 6 -11.55 23.28 -22.42
N PRO A 7 -11.53 23.03 -21.09
CA PRO A 7 -10.47 22.23 -20.48
C PRO A 7 -10.29 20.90 -21.24
N PRO A 8 -9.06 20.38 -21.37
CA PRO A 8 -8.83 19.11 -22.03
C PRO A 8 -9.68 18.02 -21.36
N ALA A 9 -10.42 17.28 -22.17
CA ALA A 9 -11.31 16.23 -21.68
C ALA A 9 -10.52 15.16 -20.93
N HIS A 10 -10.97 14.81 -19.72
CA HIS A 10 -10.33 13.82 -18.86
C HIS A 10 -11.29 12.72 -18.43
N PRO A 11 -10.80 11.52 -18.08
CA PRO A 11 -11.64 10.38 -17.72
C PRO A 11 -12.10 10.38 -16.25
N TYR A 12 -11.62 11.30 -15.43
CA TYR A 12 -11.85 11.31 -13.97
C TYR A 12 -13.23 11.84 -13.56
N TRP A 13 -13.67 11.44 -12.36
CA TRP A 13 -14.89 11.93 -11.71
C TRP A 13 -14.54 12.88 -10.55
N PRO A 14 -15.30 13.96 -10.32
CA PRO A 14 -16.44 14.38 -11.11
C PRO A 14 -16.05 14.93 -12.49
N ARG A 15 -16.95 14.82 -13.47
CA ARG A 15 -16.65 15.13 -14.89
C ARG A 15 -16.36 16.62 -15.17
N ASN A 16 -16.64 17.49 -14.21
CA ASN A 16 -16.41 18.93 -14.27
C ASN A 16 -15.12 19.38 -13.57
N LEU A 17 -14.22 18.45 -13.20
CA LEU A 17 -12.90 18.82 -12.68
C LEU A 17 -12.14 19.69 -13.70
N SER A 18 -11.34 20.63 -13.20
CA SER A 18 -10.49 21.46 -14.03
C SER A 18 -9.05 20.95 -13.94
N LEU A 19 -8.61 20.25 -14.99
CA LEU A 19 -7.26 19.69 -15.09
C LEU A 19 -6.54 20.25 -16.33
N PRO A 20 -6.11 21.52 -16.32
CA PRO A 20 -5.58 22.20 -17.50
C PRO A 20 -4.27 21.59 -18.03
N SER A 21 -3.48 20.97 -17.15
CA SER A 21 -2.22 20.30 -17.49
C SER A 21 -2.39 18.83 -17.87
N TYR A 22 -3.63 18.31 -17.93
CA TYR A 22 -3.86 16.89 -18.16
C TYR A 22 -3.38 16.46 -19.54
N VAL A 23 -2.54 15.41 -19.54
CA VAL A 23 -2.14 14.69 -20.74
C VAL A 23 -2.50 13.21 -20.55
N PRO A 24 -3.28 12.60 -21.47
CA PRO A 24 -3.57 11.17 -21.45
C PRO A 24 -2.31 10.31 -21.43
N ASN A 25 -2.40 9.12 -20.84
CA ASN A 25 -1.33 8.14 -20.89
C ASN A 25 -1.05 7.72 -22.33
N ASP A 26 0.23 7.57 -22.68
CA ASP A 26 0.65 6.91 -23.92
C ASP A 26 0.76 5.38 -23.74
N LEU A 27 0.94 4.90 -22.51
CA LEU A 27 0.85 3.50 -22.14
C LEU A 27 -0.61 3.08 -21.93
N SER A 28 -0.93 1.89 -22.43
CA SER A 28 -2.22 1.25 -22.16
C SER A 28 -2.31 0.76 -20.70
N MET A 29 -3.53 0.62 -20.20
CA MET A 29 -3.83 -0.02 -18.90
C MET A 29 -3.12 -1.38 -18.77
N LYS A 30 -3.06 -2.17 -19.85
CA LYS A 30 -2.42 -3.49 -19.84
C LYS A 30 -0.92 -3.39 -19.63
N GLU A 31 -0.24 -2.46 -20.28
CA GLU A 31 1.20 -2.26 -20.13
C GLU A 31 1.55 -1.79 -18.72
N ILE A 32 0.77 -0.84 -18.18
CA ILE A 32 0.92 -0.33 -16.81
C ILE A 32 0.76 -1.46 -15.79
N LEU A 33 -0.34 -2.21 -15.88
CA LEU A 33 -0.62 -3.31 -14.96
C LEU A 33 0.38 -4.45 -15.10
N LEU A 34 0.82 -4.78 -16.32
CA LEU A 34 1.83 -5.80 -16.55
C LEU A 34 3.15 -5.42 -15.87
N SER A 35 3.58 -4.17 -15.98
CA SER A 35 4.77 -3.67 -15.27
C SER A 35 4.63 -3.81 -13.75
N LEU A 36 3.51 -3.35 -13.17
CA LEU A 36 3.24 -3.44 -11.72
C LEU A 36 3.26 -4.89 -11.22
N PHE A 37 2.50 -5.78 -11.88
CA PHE A 37 2.36 -7.17 -11.46
C PHE A 37 3.62 -7.99 -11.74
N SER A 38 4.40 -7.65 -12.77
CA SER A 38 5.67 -8.35 -13.05
C SER A 38 6.69 -8.07 -11.96
N VAL A 39 6.89 -6.80 -11.57
CA VAL A 39 7.83 -6.45 -10.49
C VAL A 39 7.36 -7.05 -9.16
N SER A 40 6.08 -6.90 -8.84
CA SER A 40 5.51 -7.47 -7.61
C SER A 40 5.62 -9.01 -7.59
N GLY A 41 5.36 -9.67 -8.72
CA GLY A 41 5.49 -11.12 -8.86
C GLY A 41 6.93 -11.62 -8.69
N LEU A 42 7.90 -10.92 -9.28
CA LEU A 42 9.33 -11.24 -9.10
C LEU A 42 9.77 -11.06 -7.64
N LEU A 43 9.33 -10.00 -6.97
CA LEU A 43 9.58 -9.78 -5.54
C LEU A 43 8.96 -10.90 -4.67
N LEU A 44 7.71 -11.27 -4.95
CA LEU A 44 7.04 -12.37 -4.25
C LEU A 44 7.79 -13.69 -4.41
N LEU A 45 8.15 -14.06 -5.65
CA LEU A 45 8.90 -15.28 -5.94
C LEU A 45 10.30 -15.26 -5.32
N GLY A 46 11.01 -14.12 -5.41
CA GLY A 46 12.31 -13.92 -4.79
C GLY A 46 12.26 -14.10 -3.27
N THR A 47 11.32 -13.43 -2.60
CA THR A 47 11.15 -13.57 -1.15
C THR A 47 10.69 -14.97 -0.74
N TRP A 48 9.79 -15.59 -1.51
CA TRP A 48 9.33 -16.95 -1.23
C TRP A 48 10.47 -17.97 -1.31
N THR A 49 11.31 -17.87 -2.34
CA THR A 49 12.47 -18.76 -2.52
C THR A 49 13.54 -18.52 -1.46
N LEU A 50 13.84 -17.26 -1.13
CA LEU A 50 14.78 -16.89 -0.08
C LEU A 50 14.35 -17.46 1.29
N THR A 51 13.09 -17.25 1.66
CA THR A 51 12.53 -17.66 2.97
C THR A 51 12.22 -19.16 3.07
N GLY A 52 12.30 -19.90 1.97
CA GLY A 52 12.16 -21.37 1.95
C GLY A 52 13.44 -22.12 2.33
N ARG A 53 14.58 -21.42 2.35
CA ARG A 53 15.87 -21.90 2.87
C ARG A 53 15.81 -21.90 4.41
N ARG A 54 16.67 -22.69 5.07
CA ARG A 54 16.76 -22.66 6.54
C ARG A 54 17.24 -21.27 6.98
N VAL A 55 16.57 -20.68 7.96
CA VAL A 55 16.90 -19.38 8.54
C VAL A 55 17.05 -19.59 10.05
N ALA A 56 18.25 -19.34 10.59
CA ALA A 56 18.56 -19.53 12.02
C ALA A 56 18.15 -20.92 12.55
N ASP A 57 18.67 -21.98 11.90
CA ASP A 57 18.50 -23.41 12.21
C ASP A 57 17.10 -24.01 12.02
N ASP A 58 16.07 -23.20 11.77
CA ASP A 58 14.70 -23.66 11.54
C ASP A 58 14.10 -23.21 10.20
N ARG A 59 13.03 -23.89 9.76
CA ARG A 59 12.26 -23.47 8.58
C ARG A 59 11.08 -22.61 9.02
N LEU A 60 10.98 -21.42 8.42
CA LEU A 60 9.80 -20.57 8.61
C LEU A 60 8.55 -21.29 8.11
N SER A 61 7.47 -21.20 8.90
CA SER A 61 6.16 -21.72 8.49
C SER A 61 5.68 -21.04 7.20
N SER A 62 4.83 -21.72 6.43
CA SER A 62 4.27 -21.14 5.19
C SER A 62 3.55 -19.82 5.44
N GLY A 63 2.81 -19.69 6.55
CA GLY A 63 2.17 -18.43 6.94
C GLY A 63 3.17 -17.30 7.19
N ARG A 64 4.28 -17.58 7.89
CA ARG A 64 5.35 -16.59 8.09
C ARG A 64 5.98 -16.17 6.77
N ARG A 65 6.21 -17.11 5.87
CA ARG A 65 6.78 -16.84 4.54
C ARG A 65 5.85 -15.94 3.70
N LEU A 66 4.53 -16.21 3.73
CA LEU A 66 3.53 -15.34 3.09
C LEU A 66 3.53 -13.92 3.69
N ALA A 67 3.65 -13.79 5.00
CA ALA A 67 3.77 -12.47 5.65
C ALA A 67 5.03 -11.70 5.19
N LEU A 68 6.17 -12.38 5.01
CA LEU A 68 7.39 -11.74 4.50
C LEU A 68 7.28 -11.35 3.03
N CYS A 69 6.62 -12.18 2.22
CA CYS A 69 6.25 -11.84 0.85
C CYS A 69 5.38 -10.57 0.82
N TRP A 70 4.35 -10.49 1.68
CA TRP A 70 3.51 -9.30 1.84
C TRP A 70 4.33 -8.05 2.20
N PHE A 71 5.18 -8.11 3.23
CA PHE A 71 6.01 -6.95 3.62
C PHE A 71 7.03 -6.56 2.54
N THR A 72 7.51 -7.51 1.73
CA THR A 72 8.38 -7.18 0.59
C THR A 72 7.59 -6.41 -0.48
N VAL A 73 6.38 -6.84 -0.80
CA VAL A 73 5.51 -6.09 -1.73
C VAL A 73 5.15 -4.72 -1.15
N CYS A 74 4.85 -4.62 0.16
CA CYS A 74 4.62 -3.33 0.83
C CYS A 74 5.82 -2.40 0.72
N THR A 75 7.04 -2.93 0.84
CA THR A 75 8.27 -2.14 0.66
C THR A 75 8.32 -1.49 -0.72
N PHE A 76 7.96 -2.25 -1.76
CA PHE A 76 7.93 -1.74 -3.13
C PHE A 76 6.79 -0.75 -3.37
N ILE A 77 5.56 -1.09 -2.97
CA ILE A 77 4.40 -0.22 -3.19
C ILE A 77 4.59 1.09 -2.42
N HIS A 78 4.80 1.04 -1.12
CA HIS A 78 4.95 2.25 -0.30
C HIS A 78 6.23 3.02 -0.66
N GLY A 79 7.36 2.32 -0.81
CA GLY A 79 8.65 2.97 -1.03
C GLY A 79 8.84 3.55 -2.43
N VAL A 80 8.30 2.89 -3.45
CA VAL A 80 8.51 3.29 -4.86
C VAL A 80 7.27 3.93 -5.46
N ILE A 81 6.11 3.29 -5.36
CA ILE A 81 4.89 3.76 -6.03
C ILE A 81 4.30 4.96 -5.30
N GLU A 82 4.02 4.81 -4.00
CA GLU A 82 3.52 5.88 -3.15
C GLU A 82 4.60 6.92 -2.88
N GLY A 83 5.87 6.51 -2.78
CA GLY A 83 7.01 7.42 -2.77
C GLY A 83 7.09 8.32 -4.01
N TRP A 84 6.79 7.79 -5.20
CA TRP A 84 6.68 8.59 -6.40
C TRP A 84 5.53 9.59 -6.31
N PHE A 85 4.36 9.16 -5.85
CA PHE A 85 3.23 10.07 -5.63
C PHE A 85 3.56 11.19 -4.65
N ALA A 86 4.08 10.85 -3.48
CA ALA A 86 4.44 11.83 -2.46
C ALA A 86 5.45 12.88 -2.97
N ALA A 87 6.39 12.48 -3.83
CA ALA A 87 7.39 13.38 -4.39
C ALA A 87 6.89 14.18 -5.61
N PHE A 88 6.01 13.61 -6.43
CA PHE A 88 5.70 14.13 -7.77
C PHE A 88 4.22 14.39 -8.03
N TYR A 89 3.34 14.29 -7.02
CA TYR A 89 1.90 14.58 -7.16
C TYR A 89 1.57 15.89 -7.92
N PRO A 90 2.33 17.01 -7.81
CA PRO A 90 1.98 18.24 -8.53
C PRO A 90 2.07 18.13 -10.06
N ILE A 91 2.83 17.16 -10.58
CA ILE A 91 3.11 17.03 -12.02
C ILE A 91 2.46 15.81 -12.67
N ILE A 92 1.83 14.91 -11.89
CA ILE A 92 1.30 13.62 -12.38
C ILE A 92 0.34 13.80 -13.57
N ALA A 93 -0.49 14.85 -13.55
CA ALA A 93 -1.45 15.10 -14.62
C ALA A 93 -0.81 15.29 -16.00
N SER A 94 0.37 15.92 -16.06
CA SER A 94 1.11 16.19 -17.30
C SER A 94 2.21 15.18 -17.60
N ASP A 95 2.70 14.47 -16.59
CA ASP A 95 3.88 13.62 -16.70
C ASP A 95 3.60 12.29 -17.41
N GLN A 96 4.60 11.79 -18.14
CA GLN A 96 4.56 10.55 -18.91
C GLN A 96 5.54 9.49 -18.40
N SER A 97 6.17 9.69 -17.23
CA SER A 97 6.90 8.60 -16.59
C SER A 97 5.95 7.42 -16.27
N LEU A 98 6.49 6.20 -16.25
CA LEU A 98 5.73 4.99 -15.97
C LEU A 98 4.91 5.10 -14.67
N TYR A 99 5.49 5.66 -13.60
CA TYR A 99 4.82 5.77 -12.31
C TYR A 99 3.73 6.85 -12.29
N SER A 100 3.93 8.00 -12.94
CA SER A 100 2.86 9.00 -13.10
C SER A 100 1.72 8.46 -13.96
N GLN A 101 2.03 7.70 -15.01
CA GLN A 101 1.00 7.04 -15.81
C GLN A 101 0.24 5.97 -15.01
N LEU A 102 0.92 5.24 -14.12
CA LEU A 102 0.27 4.32 -13.18
C LEU A 102 -0.68 5.05 -12.23
N TRP A 103 -0.27 6.21 -11.69
CA TRP A 103 -1.15 7.03 -10.87
C TRP A 103 -2.31 7.64 -11.64
N LYS A 104 -2.12 8.07 -12.89
CA LYS A 104 -3.21 8.47 -13.78
C LYS A 104 -4.19 7.33 -14.06
N GLU A 105 -3.70 6.09 -14.22
CA GLU A 105 -4.57 4.92 -14.38
C GLU A 105 -5.36 4.62 -13.09
N TYR A 106 -4.68 4.61 -11.94
CA TYR A 106 -5.33 4.40 -10.64
C TYR A 106 -6.34 5.50 -10.32
N ALA A 107 -6.05 6.75 -10.69
CA ALA A 107 -6.92 7.89 -10.46
C ALA A 107 -8.26 7.83 -11.23
N LYS A 108 -8.40 6.92 -12.21
CA LYS A 108 -9.72 6.61 -12.81
C LYS A 108 -10.64 5.91 -11.81
N GLY A 109 -10.06 5.16 -10.86
CA GLY A 109 -10.74 4.57 -9.70
C GLY A 109 -10.96 5.55 -8.56
N ASP A 110 -10.05 6.50 -8.36
CA ASP A 110 -10.15 7.53 -7.32
C ASP A 110 -9.40 8.81 -7.73
N SER A 111 -10.15 9.82 -8.17
CA SER A 111 -9.57 11.05 -8.71
C SER A 111 -8.87 11.91 -7.67
N ARG A 112 -8.99 11.61 -6.37
CA ARG A 112 -8.24 12.31 -5.31
C ARG A 112 -6.73 12.29 -5.55
N TYR A 113 -6.22 11.25 -6.22
CA TYR A 113 -4.82 11.14 -6.62
C TYR A 113 -4.43 12.01 -7.82
N ILE A 114 -5.37 12.45 -8.67
CA ILE A 114 -5.05 13.38 -9.76
C ILE A 114 -5.23 14.85 -9.36
N ILE A 115 -6.14 15.12 -8.40
CA ILE A 115 -6.37 16.47 -7.86
C ILE A 115 -5.49 16.79 -6.64
N ALA A 116 -4.66 15.84 -6.20
CA ALA A 116 -3.80 15.96 -5.04
C ALA A 116 -4.57 16.34 -3.77
N ASP A 117 -5.62 15.58 -3.46
CA ASP A 117 -6.40 15.78 -2.24
C ASP A 117 -5.48 15.74 -1.00
N ASN A 118 -5.73 16.66 -0.05
CA ASN A 118 -4.89 16.84 1.14
C ASN A 118 -4.72 15.56 1.93
N PHE A 119 -5.81 14.80 2.14
CA PHE A 119 -5.72 13.58 2.92
C PHE A 119 -4.89 12.53 2.18
N THR A 120 -5.16 12.30 0.89
CA THR A 120 -4.39 11.33 0.10
C THR A 120 -2.90 11.69 0.05
N VAL A 121 -2.52 12.95 -0.20
CA VAL A 121 -1.12 13.39 -0.21
C VAL A 121 -0.46 13.16 1.15
N CYS A 122 -1.11 13.56 2.25
CA CYS A 122 -0.56 13.36 3.59
C CYS A 122 -0.42 11.87 3.96
N MET A 123 -1.46 11.07 3.70
CA MET A 123 -1.46 9.65 4.00
C MET A 123 -0.35 8.92 3.25
N GLU A 124 -0.26 9.15 1.94
CA GLU A 124 0.74 8.49 1.08
C GLU A 124 2.16 8.95 1.38
N THR A 125 2.33 10.20 1.85
CA THR A 125 3.63 10.67 2.34
C THR A 125 4.05 9.90 3.60
N VAL A 126 3.12 9.68 4.53
CA VAL A 126 3.41 8.90 5.75
C VAL A 126 3.71 7.44 5.39
N THR A 127 2.95 6.84 4.48
CA THR A 127 3.19 5.45 4.07
C THR A 127 4.54 5.30 3.38
N ALA A 128 4.90 6.22 2.49
CA ALA A 128 6.20 6.23 1.83
C ALA A 128 7.36 6.44 2.80
N CYS A 129 7.26 7.40 3.72
CA CYS A 129 8.33 7.73 4.66
C CYS A 129 8.51 6.69 5.78
N PHE A 130 7.43 6.02 6.20
CA PHE A 130 7.47 5.11 7.35
C PHE A 130 7.15 3.66 6.96
N TRP A 131 6.01 3.39 6.35
CA TRP A 131 5.55 2.01 6.10
C TRP A 131 6.39 1.28 5.07
N GLY A 132 6.91 1.96 4.04
CA GLY A 132 7.87 1.38 3.09
C GLY A 132 9.17 0.93 3.78
N PRO A 133 9.94 1.85 4.40
CA PRO A 133 11.16 1.52 5.11
C PRO A 133 10.95 0.52 6.27
N PHE A 134 9.87 0.66 7.03
CA PHE A 134 9.59 -0.25 8.15
C PHE A 134 9.19 -1.63 7.66
N SER A 135 8.50 -1.77 6.52
CA SER A 135 8.21 -3.07 5.92
C SER A 135 9.51 -3.80 5.53
N LEU A 136 10.48 -3.10 4.94
CA LEU A 136 11.79 -3.68 4.66
C LEU A 136 12.50 -4.09 5.95
N TRP A 137 12.46 -3.22 6.95
CA TRP A 137 13.06 -3.50 8.25
C TRP A 137 12.40 -4.72 8.91
N ALA A 138 11.08 -4.87 8.82
CA ALA A 138 10.37 -6.06 9.32
C ALA A 138 10.87 -7.32 8.61
N VAL A 139 11.00 -7.31 7.28
CA VAL A 139 11.55 -8.46 6.53
C VAL A 139 12.93 -8.85 7.07
N LEU A 140 13.85 -7.89 7.20
CA LEU A 140 15.19 -8.14 7.72
C LEU A 140 15.15 -8.61 9.19
N ALA A 141 14.31 -8.02 10.03
CA ALA A 141 14.16 -8.39 11.43
C ALA A 141 13.69 -9.84 11.59
N PHE A 142 12.79 -10.32 10.72
CA PHE A 142 12.39 -11.72 10.69
C PHE A 142 13.49 -12.64 10.19
N LEU A 143 14.20 -12.26 9.12
CA LEU A 143 15.31 -13.06 8.59
C LEU A 143 16.48 -13.20 9.56
N TYR A 144 16.76 -12.17 10.36
CA TYR A 144 17.81 -12.19 11.38
C TYR A 144 17.30 -12.51 12.78
N ASN A 145 16.08 -13.06 12.90
CA ASN A 145 15.46 -13.48 14.15
C ASN A 145 15.53 -12.43 15.28
N LYS A 146 15.37 -11.14 14.96
CA LYS A 146 15.45 -10.05 15.93
C LYS A 146 14.25 -10.07 16.88
N PRO A 147 14.43 -9.75 18.18
CA PRO A 147 13.35 -9.87 19.18
C PRO A 147 12.17 -8.92 18.91
N TYR A 148 12.42 -7.76 18.30
CA TYR A 148 11.41 -6.74 18.00
C TYR A 148 10.61 -6.99 16.71
N ARG A 149 10.86 -8.08 15.98
CA ARG A 149 10.22 -8.36 14.67
C ARG A 149 8.68 -8.33 14.71
N PHE A 150 8.10 -8.82 15.81
CA PHE A 150 6.65 -8.82 16.01
C PHE A 150 6.10 -7.45 16.42
N VAL A 151 6.90 -6.64 17.11
CA VAL A 151 6.55 -5.24 17.41
C VAL A 151 6.51 -4.43 16.11
N LEU A 152 7.50 -4.60 15.23
CA LEU A 152 7.47 -3.97 13.90
C LEU A 152 6.26 -4.42 13.07
N GLN A 153 6.00 -5.73 13.00
CA GLN A 153 4.81 -6.26 12.31
C GLN A 153 3.53 -5.59 12.82
N LEU A 154 3.36 -5.48 14.14
CA LEU A 154 2.19 -4.88 14.76
C LEU A 154 2.05 -3.39 14.38
N ILE A 155 3.11 -2.59 14.53
CA ILE A 155 3.10 -1.15 14.25
C ILE A 155 2.76 -0.87 12.80
N ILE A 156 3.42 -1.55 11.86
CA ILE A 156 3.21 -1.35 10.43
C ILE A 156 1.78 -1.75 10.05
N SER A 157 1.34 -2.92 10.50
CA SER A 157 0.01 -3.44 10.16
C SER A 157 -1.10 -2.55 10.72
N LEU A 158 -0.93 -2.01 11.94
CA LEU A 158 -1.87 -1.04 12.51
C LEU A 158 -1.90 0.26 11.71
N GLY A 159 -0.73 0.78 11.30
CA GLY A 159 -0.62 1.97 10.46
C GLY A 159 -1.32 1.81 9.11
N GLN A 160 -1.10 0.66 8.45
CA GLN A 160 -1.75 0.31 7.18
C GLN A 160 -3.28 0.22 7.34
N LEU A 161 -3.75 -0.52 8.35
CA LEU A 161 -5.18 -0.65 8.65
C LEU A 161 -5.83 0.71 8.92
N TYR A 162 -5.18 1.54 9.74
CA TYR A 162 -5.70 2.86 10.10
C TYR A 162 -5.78 3.78 8.88
N GLY A 163 -4.72 3.84 8.07
CA GLY A 163 -4.71 4.59 6.81
C GLY A 163 -5.81 4.16 5.86
N ALA A 164 -5.97 2.86 5.63
CA ALA A 164 -6.99 2.31 4.74
C ALA A 164 -8.43 2.55 5.25
N VAL A 165 -8.66 2.48 6.57
CA VAL A 165 -9.97 2.86 7.16
C VAL A 165 -10.26 4.34 6.91
N LEU A 166 -9.30 5.22 7.16
CA LEU A 166 -9.47 6.66 6.91
C LEU A 166 -9.67 6.95 5.42
N TYR A 167 -8.95 6.26 4.52
CA TYR A 167 -9.08 6.37 3.08
C TYR A 167 -10.51 6.09 2.58
N PHE A 168 -11.12 5.01 3.06
CA PHE A 168 -12.51 4.69 2.74
C PHE A 168 -13.48 5.67 3.40
N TYR A 169 -13.22 6.05 4.65
CA TYR A 169 -14.13 6.89 5.41
C TYR A 169 -14.19 8.32 4.87
N THR A 170 -13.06 8.88 4.43
CA THR A 170 -13.03 10.20 3.78
C THR A 170 -13.83 10.19 2.48
N GLU A 171 -13.65 9.17 1.62
CA GLU A 171 -14.41 9.07 0.38
C GLU A 171 -15.90 8.81 0.60
N HIS A 172 -16.22 8.01 1.62
CA HIS A 172 -17.61 7.78 2.02
C HIS A 172 -18.28 9.10 2.46
N ARG A 173 -17.56 9.95 3.19
CA ARG A 173 -18.05 11.28 3.62
C ARG A 173 -18.24 12.24 2.45
N ASP A 174 -17.44 12.09 1.40
CA ASP A 174 -17.57 12.82 0.14
C ASP A 174 -18.61 12.18 -0.81
N GLY A 175 -19.34 11.15 -0.34
CA GLY A 175 -20.41 10.52 -1.12
C GLY A 175 -19.91 9.74 -2.34
N TYR A 176 -18.66 9.28 -2.32
CA TYR A 176 -18.00 8.57 -3.41
C TYR A 176 -17.92 9.35 -4.73
N MET A 177 -17.82 10.68 -4.65
CA MET A 177 -17.84 11.58 -5.80
C MET A 177 -16.58 11.51 -6.69
N HIS A 178 -15.47 10.95 -6.18
CA HIS A 178 -14.19 10.92 -6.88
C HIS A 178 -14.01 9.66 -7.75
N SER A 179 -15.05 8.84 -7.90
CA SER A 179 -15.07 7.65 -8.75
C SER A 179 -16.37 7.54 -9.54
N GLU A 180 -16.36 6.73 -10.59
CA GLU A 180 -17.61 6.31 -11.22
C GLU A 180 -18.32 5.29 -10.33
N TYR A 181 -19.24 5.75 -9.49
CA TYR A 181 -19.88 4.90 -8.50
C TYR A 181 -20.50 3.64 -9.13
N GLY A 182 -20.09 2.46 -8.63
CA GLY A 182 -20.57 1.16 -9.11
C GLY A 182 -19.86 0.61 -10.35
N HIS A 183 -18.93 1.34 -10.98
CA HIS A 183 -18.19 0.84 -12.14
C HIS A 183 -17.37 -0.41 -11.77
N PRO A 184 -17.47 -1.53 -12.53
CA PRO A 184 -16.91 -2.82 -12.12
C PRO A 184 -15.39 -2.82 -11.97
N ILE A 185 -14.67 -2.11 -12.84
CA ILE A 185 -13.20 -2.04 -12.80
C ILE A 185 -12.75 -0.93 -11.84
N TYR A 186 -13.09 0.32 -12.13
CA TYR A 186 -12.60 1.47 -11.38
C TYR A 186 -13.13 1.58 -9.95
N PHE A 187 -14.42 1.37 -9.71
CA PHE A 187 -14.95 1.42 -8.35
C PHE A 187 -14.75 0.10 -7.62
N TRP A 188 -15.27 -1.01 -8.14
CA TRP A 188 -15.24 -2.27 -7.40
C TRP A 188 -13.86 -2.93 -7.33
N PHE A 189 -13.11 -2.94 -8.43
CA PHE A 189 -11.79 -3.58 -8.44
C PHE A 189 -10.69 -2.66 -7.88
N TYR A 190 -10.50 -1.46 -8.45
CA TYR A 190 -9.42 -0.55 -7.99
C TYR A 190 -9.74 0.05 -6.62
N PHE A 191 -10.87 0.73 -6.47
CA PHE A 191 -11.16 1.43 -5.22
C PHE A 191 -11.52 0.46 -4.08
N VAL A 192 -12.40 -0.51 -4.28
CA VAL A 192 -12.83 -1.42 -3.18
C VAL A 192 -11.87 -2.61 -3.00
N PHE A 193 -11.78 -3.50 -3.99
CA PHE A 193 -11.12 -4.80 -3.81
C PHE A 193 -9.64 -4.65 -3.44
N MET A 194 -8.89 -3.83 -4.19
CA MET A 194 -7.47 -3.62 -3.89
C MET A 194 -7.34 -3.13 -2.45
N ASN A 195 -7.94 -2.00 -2.08
CA ASN A 195 -7.79 -1.40 -0.75
C ASN A 195 -8.31 -2.28 0.41
N VAL A 196 -9.29 -3.15 0.20
CA VAL A 196 -9.72 -4.15 1.20
C VAL A 196 -8.60 -5.12 1.57
N LEU A 197 -7.63 -5.39 0.69
CA LEU A 197 -6.46 -6.21 1.03
C LEU A 197 -5.61 -5.56 2.14
N TRP A 198 -5.49 -4.22 2.13
CA TRP A 198 -4.82 -3.43 3.18
C TRP A 198 -5.65 -3.32 4.47
N ILE A 199 -6.87 -3.86 4.51
CA ILE A 199 -7.65 -4.05 5.74
C ILE A 199 -7.43 -5.48 6.25
N VAL A 200 -7.74 -6.47 5.42
CA VAL A 200 -7.81 -7.88 5.83
C VAL A 200 -6.43 -8.42 6.19
N ILE A 201 -5.42 -8.21 5.34
CA ILE A 201 -4.09 -8.79 5.58
C ILE A 201 -3.46 -8.15 6.83
N PRO A 202 -3.42 -6.81 6.98
CA PRO A 202 -2.88 -6.21 8.20
C PRO A 202 -3.63 -6.63 9.47
N LEU A 203 -4.96 -6.78 9.43
CA LEU A 203 -5.72 -7.27 10.58
C LEU A 203 -5.27 -8.69 11.00
N THR A 204 -5.06 -9.60 10.05
CA THR A 204 -4.54 -10.94 10.37
C THR A 204 -3.14 -10.89 10.97
N LEU A 205 -2.27 -9.99 10.49
CA LEU A 205 -0.92 -9.80 11.00
C LEU A 205 -0.90 -9.15 12.39
N ILE A 206 -1.87 -8.27 12.70
CA ILE A 206 -2.07 -7.73 14.04
C ILE A 206 -2.41 -8.86 15.02
N VAL A 207 -3.37 -9.72 14.68
CA VAL A 207 -3.77 -10.86 15.54
C VAL A 207 -2.61 -11.84 15.76
N ASP A 208 -1.84 -12.13 14.71
CA ASP A 208 -0.63 -12.96 14.81
C ASP A 208 0.41 -12.31 15.74
N ALA A 209 0.76 -11.05 15.52
CA ALA A 209 1.75 -10.34 16.34
C ALA A 209 1.30 -10.24 17.80
N TRP A 210 0.03 -9.90 18.03
CA TRP A 210 -0.56 -9.85 19.37
C TRP A 210 -0.41 -11.18 20.10
N SER A 211 -0.74 -12.28 19.44
CA SER A 211 -0.67 -13.63 20.02
C SER A 211 0.77 -14.00 20.41
N GLN A 212 1.74 -13.72 19.53
CA GLN A 212 3.15 -14.02 19.75
C GLN A 212 3.76 -13.17 20.87
N LEU A 213 3.46 -11.87 20.88
CA LEU A 213 3.92 -10.96 21.93
C LEU A 213 3.31 -11.30 23.30
N SER A 214 2.02 -11.63 23.33
CA SER A 214 1.33 -12.04 24.56
C SER A 214 1.89 -13.35 25.13
N ALA A 215 2.17 -14.33 24.27
CA ALA A 215 2.79 -15.58 24.69
C ALA A 215 4.19 -15.36 25.28
N ALA A 216 5.00 -14.49 24.65
CA ALA A 216 6.32 -14.13 25.16
C ALA A 216 6.23 -13.45 26.54
N GLN A 217 5.29 -12.52 26.73
CA GLN A 217 5.07 -11.86 28.03
C GLN A 217 4.66 -12.87 29.10
N ALA A 218 3.71 -13.77 28.80
CA ALA A 218 3.25 -14.77 29.76
C ALA A 218 4.37 -15.74 30.20
N LEU A 219 5.32 -16.05 29.31
CA LEU A 219 6.52 -16.82 29.67
C LEU A 219 7.46 -16.04 30.57
N SER A 220 7.67 -14.76 30.30
CA SER A 220 8.48 -13.87 31.15
C SER A 220 7.91 -13.77 32.57
N ASP A 221 6.60 -13.59 32.70
CA ASP A 221 5.93 -13.47 34.00
C ASP A 221 6.07 -14.75 34.86
N LYS A 222 6.06 -15.92 34.23
CA LYS A 222 6.32 -17.21 34.91
C LYS A 222 7.78 -17.36 35.33
N GLY A 223 8.71 -16.93 34.50
CA GLY A 223 10.14 -17.00 34.79
C GLY A 223 10.57 -16.07 35.93
N GLY A 224 9.87 -14.95 36.13
CA GLY A 224 10.09 -14.04 37.27
C GLY A 224 9.70 -14.68 38.61
N LYS A 225 8.55 -15.37 38.67
CA LYS A 225 8.09 -16.03 39.91
C LYS A 225 9.05 -17.09 40.43
N ASN A 226 9.71 -17.84 39.55
CA ASN A 226 10.67 -18.87 39.95
C ASN A 226 12.03 -18.32 40.44
N LYS A 227 12.26 -17.00 40.39
CA LYS A 227 13.50 -16.37 40.89
C LYS A 227 13.36 -15.74 42.27
N ASP A 228 12.13 -15.53 42.72
CA ASP A 228 11.79 -14.88 43.99
C ASP A 228 11.38 -15.89 45.10
N ASP A 229 11.38 -17.20 44.77
CA ASP A 229 11.24 -18.35 45.69
C ASP A 229 12.60 -19.07 45.85
#